data_AF-A0AA38FRW5-F1
#
_entry.id   AF-A0AA38FRW5-F1
#
_cell.length_a   1.000
_cell.length_b   1.000
_cell.length_c   1.000
_cell.angle_alpha   90.00
_cell.angle_beta   90.00
_cell.angle_gamma   90.00
#
_symmetry.space_group_name_H-M   'P 1'
#
loop_
_entity.id
_entity.type
_entity.pdbx_description
1 polymer ?
#
loop_
_entity_poly.entity_id
_entity_poly.type
_entity_poly.pdbx_seq_one_letter_code
_entity_poly.pdbx_strand_id
1 'polypeptide(L)' 'MKGETMLRLSVEGGGCSGFQYSFNLDDKQNPDDRVFEKAGIKLVVDEVSYGFVKGATIDYVEELIRSSFM' A
#
# COMPACT_ATOMS: atom_id res chain seq x y z
N MET A 1 5.84 2.20 -23.47
CA MET A 1 4.67 1.45 -22.96
C MET A 1 4.46 1.93 -21.55
N LYS A 2 3.32 2.57 -21.25
CA LYS A 2 3.04 3.07 -19.90
C LYS A 2 2.59 1.85 -19.09
N GLY A 3 3.42 1.39 -18.16
CA GLY A 3 3.04 0.30 -17.25
C GLY A 3 1.78 0.66 -16.49
N GLU A 4 0.99 -0.34 -16.13
CA GLU A 4 -0.17 -0.14 -15.27
C GLU A 4 0.31 0.31 -13.89
N THR A 5 -0.13 1.49 -13.44
CA THR A 5 0.28 2.06 -12.15
C THR A 5 -0.57 1.49 -11.03
N MET A 6 0.08 0.97 -9.99
CA MET A 6 -0.51 0.31 -8.84
C MET A 6 -0.10 1.05 -7.56
N LEU A 7 -0.95 1.01 -6.53
CA LEU A 7 -0.60 1.48 -5.20
C LEU A 7 0.13 0.35 -4.47
N ARG A 8 1.31 0.61 -3.93
CA ARG A 8 2.07 -0.32 -3.10
C ARG A 8 1.97 0.09 -1.64
N LEU A 9 1.61 -0.84 -0.77
CA LEU A 9 1.72 -0.69 0.68
C LEU A 9 2.87 -1.54 1.19
N SER A 10 3.79 -0.92 1.92
CA SER A 10 4.89 -1.59 2.61
C SER A 10 4.91 -1.21 4.09
N VAL A 11 5.30 -2.16 4.93
CA VAL A 11 5.50 -1.96 6.38
C VAL A 11 7.00 -1.99 6.66
N GLU A 12 7.52 -0.85 7.10
CA GLU A 12 8.94 -0.66 7.40
C GLU A 12 9.15 -0.55 8.92
N GLY A 13 10.34 -0.94 9.39
CA GLY A 13 10.73 -0.72 10.78
C GLY A 13 11.08 0.75 11.01
N GLY A 14 10.29 1.45 11.83
CA GLY A 14 10.48 2.87 12.18
C GLY A 14 11.43 3.11 13.36
N GLY A 15 12.29 2.14 13.70
CA GLY A 15 13.21 2.22 14.85
C GLY A 15 12.52 2.02 16.20
N CYS A 16 12.89 2.80 17.22
CA CYS A 16 12.34 2.65 18.59
C CYS A 16 10.83 2.92 18.69
N SER A 17 10.22 3.48 17.65
CA SER A 17 8.83 3.96 17.64
C SER A 17 7.84 2.97 17.01
N GLY A 18 8.29 1.80 16.53
CA GLY A 18 7.43 0.74 15.98
C GLY A 18 7.47 0.61 14.46
N PHE A 19 6.32 0.38 13.83
CA PHE A 19 6.18 0.17 12.39
C PHE A 19 5.76 1.45 11.67
N GLN A 20 6.24 1.63 10.45
CA GLN A 20 5.84 2.70 9.56
C GLN A 20 5.18 2.13 8.31
N TYR A 21 4.03 2.68 7.95
CA TYR A 21 3.28 2.29 6.75
C TYR A 21 3.61 3.26 5.62
N SER A 22 4.09 2.73 4.50
CA SER A 22 4.55 3.48 3.34
C SER A 22 3.67 3.17 2.14
N PHE A 23 3.14 4.21 1.51
CA PHE A 23 2.31 4.12 0.30
C PHE A 23 3.05 4.73 -0.88
N ASN A 24 3.29 3.93 -1.92
CA ASN A 24 4.01 4.36 -3.12
C ASN A 24 3.26 3.97 -4.39
N LEU A 25 3.53 4.66 -5.50
CA LEU A 25 3.06 4.21 -6.81
C LEU A 25 4.14 3.36 -7.46
N ASP A 26 3.75 2.19 -7.94
CA ASP A 26 4.64 1.23 -8.58
C ASP A 26 4.07 0.82 -9.95
N ASP A 27 4.95 0.55 -10.90
CA ASP A 27 4.61 0.05 -12.23
C ASP A 27 4.99 -1.43 -12.42
N LYS A 28 5.50 -2.08 -11.36
CA LYS A 28 5.90 -3.49 -11.35
C LYS A 28 5.23 -4.24 -10.20
N GLN A 29 4.68 -5.39 -10.54
CA GLN A 29 4.22 -6.39 -9.60
C GLN A 29 5.33 -7.44 -9.42
N ASN A 30 5.65 -7.76 -8.17
CA ASN A 30 6.59 -8.81 -7.81
C ASN A 30 5.85 -10.16 -7.63
N PRO A 31 6.54 -11.30 -7.77
CA PRO A 31 5.91 -12.63 -7.68
C PRO A 31 5.27 -12.94 -6.31
N ASP A 32 5.77 -12.31 -5.26
CA ASP A 32 5.37 -12.45 -3.85
C ASP A 32 4.35 -11.38 -3.41
N ASP A 33 3.97 -10.48 -4.31
CA ASP A 33 2.94 -9.48 -4.02
C ASP A 33 1.56 -10.12 -3.96
N ARG A 34 0.81 -9.77 -2.91
CA ARG A 34 -0.65 -9.93 -2.89
C ARG A 34 -1.29 -8.74 -3.58
N VAL A 35 -2.13 -9.05 -4.57
CA VAL A 35 -2.86 -8.04 -5.34
C VAL A 35 -4.31 -7.97 -4.86
N PHE A 36 -4.77 -6.76 -4.58
CA PHE A 36 -6.16 -6.44 -4.28
C PHE A 36 -6.64 -5.41 -5.29
N GLU A 37 -7.86 -5.58 -5.81
CA GLU A 37 -8.42 -4.63 -6.77
C GLU A 37 -9.77 -4.12 -6.27
N LYS A 38 -9.95 -2.81 -6.29
CA LYS A 38 -11.21 -2.15 -5.95
C LYS A 38 -11.41 -0.93 -6.82
N ALA A 39 -12.58 -0.81 -7.43
CA ALA A 39 -12.94 0.30 -8.31
C ALA A 39 -11.91 0.59 -9.43
N GLY A 40 -11.25 -0.44 -9.96
CA GLY A 40 -10.22 -0.32 -11.00
C GLY A 40 -8.85 0.16 -10.51
N ILE A 41 -8.67 0.29 -9.19
CA ILE A 41 -7.37 0.57 -8.57
C ILE A 41 -6.80 -0.73 -8.02
N LYS A 42 -5.54 -1.01 -8.36
CA LYS A 42 -4.78 -2.14 -7.85
C LYS A 42 -3.91 -1.73 -6.68
N LEU A 43 -4.00 -2.47 -5.59
CA LEU A 43 -3.13 -2.41 -4.43
C LEU A 43 -2.25 -3.66 -4.42
N VAL A 44 -0.94 -3.47 -4.30
CA VAL A 44 0.05 -4.54 -4.13
C VAL A 44 0.67 -4.45 -2.74
N VAL A 45 0.80 -5.59 -2.07
CA VAL A 45 1.41 -5.70 -0.74
C VAL A 45 2.34 -6.90 -0.76
N ASP A 46 3.62 -6.70 -0.45
CA ASP A 46 4.58 -7.81 -0.35
C ASP A 46 4.20 -8.76 0.81
N GLU A 47 4.64 -10.01 0.73
CA GLU A 47 4.25 -11.05 1.69
C GLU A 47 4.58 -10.68 3.15
N VAL A 48 5.72 -10.03 3.38
CA VAL A 48 6.17 -9.61 4.72
C VAL A 48 5.24 -8.54 5.26
N SER A 49 5.03 -7.46 4.50
CA SER A 49 4.12 -6.36 4.85
C SER A 49 2.70 -6.85 5.07
N TYR A 50 2.22 -7.79 4.24
CA TYR A 50 0.89 -8.35 4.36
C TYR A 50 0.67 -9.04 5.73
N GLY A 51 1.70 -9.68 6.28
CA GLY A 51 1.64 -10.29 7.60
C GLY A 51 1.26 -9.31 8.71
N PHE A 52 1.66 -8.04 8.58
CA PHE A 52 1.39 -6.99 9.56
C PHE A 52 0.01 -6.33 9.38
N VAL A 53 -0.49 -6.26 8.14
CA VAL A 53 -1.75 -5.57 7.81
C VAL A 53 -2.91 -6.52 7.55
N LYS A 54 -2.74 -7.82 7.82
CA LYS A 54 -3.79 -8.82 7.60
C LYS A 54 -5.05 -8.48 8.42
N GLY A 55 -6.16 -8.22 7.73
CA GLY A 55 -7.44 -7.84 8.34
C GLY A 55 -7.61 -6.33 8.54
N ALA A 56 -6.60 -5.52 8.21
CA ALA A 56 -6.74 -4.08 8.14
C ALA A 56 -7.61 -3.66 6.95
N THR A 57 -8.22 -2.48 7.06
CA THR A 57 -8.89 -1.80 5.96
C THR A 57 -8.13 -0.53 5.67
N ILE A 58 -7.80 -0.30 4.40
CA ILE A 58 -7.19 0.95 3.95
C ILE A 58 -8.30 1.88 3.51
N ASP A 59 -8.28 3.10 4.01
CA ASP A 59 -9.16 4.17 3.61
C ASP A 59 -8.37 5.34 3.02
N TYR A 60 -9.00 6.10 2.13
CA TYR A 60 -8.42 7.32 1.59
C TYR A 60 -9.30 8.49 2.01
N VAL A 61 -8.74 9.35 2.84
CA VAL A 61 -9.45 10.52 3.37
C VAL A 61 -8.94 11.76 2.66
N GLU A 62 -9.87 12.49 2.05
CA GLU A 62 -9.65 13.78 1.42
C GLU A 62 -10.35 14.86 2.25
N GLU A 63 -9.55 15.76 2.82
CA GLU A 63 -9.98 16.96 3.52
C GLU A 63 -9.63 18.20 2.70
N LEU A 64 -10.19 19.36 3.05
CA LEU A 64 -9.99 20.63 2.36
C LEU A 64 -8.51 21.04 2.14
N ILE A 65 -7.60 20.55 2.98
CA ILE A 65 -6.19 20.96 3.00
C ILE A 65 -5.23 19.76 2.80
N ARG A 66 -5.72 18.53 2.98
CA ARG A 66 -4.87 17.34 2.95
C ARG A 66 -5.61 16.13 2.42
N SER A 67 -4.86 15.23 1.82
CA SER A 67 -5.33 13.90 1.50
C SER A 67 -4.31 12.86 1.97
N SER A 68 -4.80 11.77 2.54
CA SER A 68 -3.96 10.73 3.15
C SER A 68 -4.62 9.37 3.11
N PHE A 69 -3.79 8.33 2.95
CA PHE A 69 -4.17 6.94 3.19
C PHE A 69 -4.06 6.63 4.70
N MET A 70 -5.05 5.92 5.25
CA MET A 70 -5.09 5.45 6.64
C MET A 70 -5.42 3.97 6.73
#